data_AF-A0A940BEC8-F1
#
_entry.id   AF-A0A940BEC8-F1
#
_cell.length_a   1.000
_cell.length_b   1.000
_cell.length_c   1.000
_cell.angle_alpha   90.00
_cell.angle_beta   90.00
_cell.angle_gamma   90.00
#
_symmetry.space_group_name_H-M   'P 1'
#
loop_
_entity.id
_entity.type
_entity.pdbx_description
1 polymer ?
#
loop_
_entity_poly.entity_id
_entity_poly.type
_entity_poly.pdbx_seq_one_letter_code
_entity_poly.pdbx_strand_id
1 'polypeptide(L)'
;MKPTTKVIWALTILMTVVSTGAYAYVAHSYGNDCPLLKVIPFMSAFFVLFGTLTIISLDSLKGDGQKYMRAFMVLTAIKFFSALIGCVLYVVFNREFAVPFLVIFLVYYVIYLVFEVFTSQKLNKGLTK
;
A
#
# COMPACT_ATOMS: atom_id res chain seq x y z
N MET A 1 -0.92 -19.41 -14.43
CA MET A 1 -1.20 -18.14 -13.71
C MET A 1 -0.08 -17.15 -14.03
N LYS A 2 -0.40 -15.97 -14.60
CA LYS A 2 0.62 -14.97 -14.98
C LYS A 2 1.41 -14.52 -13.73
N PRO A 3 2.71 -14.18 -13.86
CA PRO A 3 3.54 -13.77 -12.72
C PRO A 3 2.98 -12.54 -12.01
N THR A 4 2.33 -11.63 -12.73
CA THR A 4 1.66 -10.44 -12.19
C THR A 4 0.49 -10.79 -11.27
N THR A 5 -0.30 -11.80 -11.60
CA THR A 5 -1.41 -12.25 -10.76
C THR A 5 -0.89 -12.80 -9.42
N LYS A 6 0.22 -13.54 -9.40
CA LYS A 6 0.81 -14.08 -8.16
C LYS A 6 1.26 -12.96 -7.21
N VAL A 7 1.83 -11.88 -7.76
CA VAL A 7 2.26 -10.71 -6.99
C VAL A 7 1.06 -10.02 -6.34
N ILE A 8 -0.03 -9.83 -7.10
CA ILE A 8 -1.25 -9.20 -6.58
C ILE A 8 -1.79 -9.99 -5.38
N TRP A 9 -1.91 -11.32 -5.51
CA TRP A 9 -2.40 -12.15 -4.41
C TRP A 9 -1.47 -12.14 -3.20
N ALA A 10 -0.15 -12.17 -3.41
CA ALA A 10 0.83 -12.08 -2.32
C ALA A 10 0.70 -10.74 -1.56
N LEU A 11 0.55 -9.63 -2.29
CA LEU A 11 0.34 -8.31 -1.70
C LEU A 11 -0.98 -8.24 -0.92
N THR A 12 -2.07 -8.75 -1.49
CA THR A 12 -3.38 -8.77 -0.81
C THR A 12 -3.32 -9.59 0.48
N ILE A 13 -2.71 -10.78 0.45
CA ILE A 13 -2.56 -11.63 1.64
C ILE A 13 -1.74 -10.90 2.71
N LEU A 14 -0.60 -10.31 2.32
CA LEU A 14 0.27 -9.56 3.23
C LEU A 14 -0.49 -8.41 3.90
N MET A 15 -1.20 -7.59 3.11
CA MET A 15 -1.96 -6.43 3.62
C MET A 15 -3.10 -6.87 4.53
N THR A 16 -3.77 -7.98 4.23
CA THR A 16 -4.80 -8.55 5.10
C THR A 16 -4.22 -8.99 6.44
N VAL A 17 -3.06 -9.66 6.45
CA VAL A 17 -2.38 -10.09 7.70
C VAL A 17 -2.00 -8.88 8.55
N VAL A 18 -1.38 -7.87 7.95
CA VAL A 18 -1.02 -6.62 8.64
C VAL A 18 -2.28 -5.92 9.17
N SER A 19 -3.39 -5.96 8.42
CA SER A 19 -4.67 -5.37 8.82
C SER A 19 -5.33 -6.06 9.98
N THR A 20 -5.35 -7.39 9.99
CA THR A 20 -5.88 -8.15 11.13
C THR A 20 -5.04 -7.88 12.38
N GLY A 21 -3.71 -7.81 12.26
CA GLY A 21 -2.82 -7.48 13.37
C GLY A 21 -3.05 -6.07 13.93
N ALA A 22 -3.14 -5.06 13.05
CA ALA A 22 -3.43 -3.69 13.45
C ALA A 22 -4.82 -3.56 14.11
N TYR A 23 -5.82 -4.25 13.57
CA TYR A 23 -7.18 -4.28 14.13
C TYR A 23 -7.18 -4.85 15.55
N ALA A 24 -6.55 -6.02 15.74
CA ALA A 24 -6.46 -6.67 17.05
C ALA A 24 -5.72 -5.79 18.08
N TYR A 25 -4.63 -5.15 17.67
CA TYR A 25 -3.88 -4.23 18.52
C TYR A 25 -4.74 -3.04 18.96
N VAL A 26 -5.43 -2.38 18.03
CA VAL A 26 -6.27 -1.22 18.36
C VAL A 26 -7.48 -1.62 19.21
N ALA A 27 -8.14 -2.74 18.90
CA ALA A 27 -9.26 -3.25 19.69
C ALA A 27 -8.84 -3.55 21.14
N HIS A 28 -7.65 -4.11 21.34
CA HIS A 28 -7.11 -4.36 22.68
C HIS A 28 -6.75 -3.05 23.40
N SER A 29 -6.05 -2.12 22.75
CA SER A 29 -5.51 -0.93 23.42
C SER A 29 -6.53 0.19 23.64
N TYR A 30 -7.51 0.34 22.75
CA TYR A 30 -8.45 1.49 22.75
C TYR A 30 -9.93 1.09 22.85
N GLY A 31 -10.23 -0.21 22.89
CA GLY A 31 -11.61 -0.72 22.89
C GLY A 31 -12.28 -0.68 21.52
N ASN A 32 -13.47 -1.30 21.42
CA ASN A 32 -14.15 -1.53 20.14
C ASN A 32 -14.80 -0.27 19.53
N ASP A 33 -15.03 0.78 20.32
CA ASP A 33 -15.67 2.02 19.85
C ASP A 33 -14.67 3.03 19.24
N CYS A 34 -13.40 2.67 19.15
CA CYS A 34 -12.36 3.55 18.65
C CYS A 34 -12.54 3.83 17.13
N PRO A 35 -12.58 5.12 16.69
CA PRO A 35 -12.75 5.47 15.28
C PRO A 35 -11.62 4.95 14.38
N LEU A 36 -10.44 4.64 14.93
CA LEU A 36 -9.35 3.95 14.21
C LEU A 36 -9.77 2.60 13.63
N LEU A 37 -10.60 1.83 14.35
CA LEU A 37 -11.04 0.49 13.90
C LEU A 37 -11.80 0.54 12.58
N LYS A 38 -12.54 1.63 12.34
CA LYS A 38 -13.27 1.86 11.09
C LYS A 38 -12.34 2.19 9.93
N VAL A 39 -11.17 2.76 10.20
CA VAL A 39 -10.25 3.26 9.16
C VAL A 39 -9.18 2.23 8.77
N ILE A 40 -8.83 1.30 9.64
CA ILE A 40 -7.92 0.18 9.34
C ILE A 40 -8.33 -0.61 8.06
N PRO A 41 -9.58 -1.08 7.91
CA PRO A 41 -9.98 -1.79 6.69
C PRO A 41 -9.99 -0.90 5.45
N PHE A 42 -10.19 0.41 5.62
CA PHE A 42 -10.10 1.36 4.50
C PHE A 42 -8.65 1.57 4.05
N MET A 43 -7.69 1.62 4.98
CA MET A 43 -6.25 1.69 4.65
C MET A 43 -5.79 0.47 3.85
N SER A 44 -6.14 -0.73 4.30
CA SER A 44 -5.74 -1.96 3.59
C SER A 44 -6.32 -2.02 2.18
N ALA A 45 -7.59 -1.63 2.01
CA ALA A 45 -8.21 -1.49 0.70
C ALA A 45 -7.49 -0.46 -0.18
N PHE A 46 -7.11 0.70 0.37
CA PHE A 46 -6.35 1.73 -0.35
C PHE A 46 -5.03 1.18 -0.91
N PHE A 47 -4.23 0.49 -0.08
CA PHE A 47 -2.94 -0.07 -0.51
C PHE A 47 -3.09 -1.20 -1.55
N VAL A 48 -4.08 -2.07 -1.39
CA VAL A 48 -4.36 -3.14 -2.36
C VAL A 48 -4.82 -2.57 -3.70
N LEU A 49 -5.72 -1.59 -3.69
CA LEU A 49 -6.21 -0.93 -4.90
C LEU A 49 -5.07 -0.24 -5.64
N PHE A 50 -4.27 0.56 -4.94
CA PHE A 50 -3.13 1.22 -5.53
C PHE A 50 -2.05 0.25 -6.03
N GLY A 51 -1.87 -0.90 -5.39
CA GLY A 51 -0.93 -1.94 -5.85
C GLY A 51 -1.40 -2.68 -7.09
N THR A 52 -2.69 -3.01 -7.16
CA THR A 52 -3.27 -3.59 -8.38
C THR A 52 -3.18 -2.63 -9.55
N LEU A 53 -3.49 -1.34 -9.35
CA LEU A 53 -3.32 -0.30 -10.37
C LEU A 53 -1.87 -0.22 -10.85
N THR A 54 -0.89 -0.13 -9.94
CA THR A 54 0.53 -0.08 -10.33
C THR A 54 0.90 -1.30 -11.18
N ILE A 55 0.53 -2.51 -10.76
CA ILE A 55 0.89 -3.75 -11.46
C ILE A 55 0.24 -3.80 -12.84
N ILE A 56 -1.03 -3.42 -12.97
CA ILE A 56 -1.75 -3.42 -14.26
C ILE A 56 -1.15 -2.38 -15.21
N SER A 57 -0.90 -1.15 -14.73
CA SER A 57 -0.30 -0.08 -15.54
C SER A 57 1.12 -0.40 -15.98
N LEU A 58 1.86 -1.18 -15.20
CA LEU A 58 3.21 -1.62 -15.54
C LEU A 58 3.24 -2.89 -16.41
N ASP A 59 2.20 -3.73 -16.37
CA ASP A 59 2.08 -4.93 -17.21
C ASP A 59 1.97 -4.57 -18.71
N SER A 60 1.41 -3.40 -19.03
CA SER A 60 1.29 -2.90 -20.40
C SER A 60 2.59 -2.29 -20.96
N LEU A 61 3.58 -2.02 -20.12
CA LEU A 61 4.86 -1.41 -20.50
C LEU A 61 6.01 -2.44 -20.62
N LYS A 62 5.67 -3.72 -20.75
CA LYS A 62 6.64 -4.81 -20.94
C LYS A 62 7.44 -4.62 -22.22
N GLY A 63 8.77 -4.66 -22.11
CA GLY A 63 9.70 -4.62 -23.24
C GLY A 63 10.58 -3.36 -23.29
N ASP A 64 10.27 -2.31 -22.54
CA ASP A 64 11.08 -1.09 -22.44
C ASP A 64 11.34 -0.76 -20.97
N GLY A 65 12.47 -1.26 -20.44
CA GLY A 65 12.83 -1.12 -19.03
C GLY A 65 12.97 0.34 -18.56
N GLN A 66 13.33 1.27 -19.46
CA GLN A 66 13.44 2.68 -19.13
C GLN A 66 12.06 3.34 -18.99
N LYS A 67 11.14 3.06 -19.92
CA LYS A 67 9.74 3.52 -19.80
C LYS A 67 9.04 2.91 -18.60
N TYR A 68 9.28 1.62 -18.32
CA TYR A 68 8.78 0.93 -17.14
C TYR A 68 9.20 1.64 -15.85
N MET A 69 10.50 1.92 -15.69
CA MET A 69 11.01 2.56 -14.47
C MET A 69 10.47 3.99 -14.30
N ARG A 70 10.35 4.76 -15.39
CA ARG A 70 9.79 6.11 -15.35
C ARG A 70 8.31 6.09 -14.93
N ALA A 71 7.52 5.19 -15.51
CA ALA A 71 6.11 5.04 -15.14
C ALA A 71 5.96 4.58 -13.68
N PHE A 72 6.81 3.66 -13.23
CA PHE A 72 6.84 3.21 -11.83
C PHE A 72 7.08 4.39 -10.88
N MET A 73 8.11 5.20 -11.12
CA MET A 73 8.40 6.37 -10.28
C MET A 73 7.24 7.37 -10.23
N VAL A 74 6.59 7.65 -11.36
CA VAL A 74 5.43 8.55 -11.42
C VAL A 74 4.26 8.00 -10.61
N LEU A 75 3.95 6.71 -10.75
CA LEU A 75 2.88 6.06 -10.00
C LEU A 75 3.16 6.03 -8.50
N THR A 76 4.41 5.76 -8.11
CA THR A 76 4.84 5.82 -6.70
C THR A 76 4.72 7.24 -6.14
N ALA A 77 5.09 8.27 -6.92
CA ALA A 77 4.94 9.66 -6.49
C ALA A 77 3.46 10.05 -6.29
N ILE A 78 2.58 9.71 -7.25
CA ILE A 78 1.13 9.97 -7.14
C ILE A 78 0.56 9.30 -5.89
N LYS A 79 0.96 8.06 -5.63
CA LYS A 79 0.53 7.29 -4.45
C LYS A 79 1.02 7.90 -3.14
N PHE A 80 2.26 8.38 -3.11
CA PHE A 80 2.80 9.05 -1.94
C PHE A 80 2.03 10.35 -1.62
N PHE A 81 1.73 11.16 -2.64
CA PHE A 81 0.95 12.37 -2.43
C PHE A 81 -0.51 12.08 -2.04
N SER A 82 -1.15 11.07 -2.63
CA SER A 82 -2.51 10.68 -2.23
C SER A 82 -2.56 10.13 -0.81
N ALA A 83 -1.55 9.35 -0.40
CA ALA A 83 -1.35 8.89 0.97
C ALA A 83 -1.20 10.05 1.96
N LEU A 84 -0.38 11.05 1.63
CA LEU A 84 -0.18 12.25 2.44
C LEU A 84 -1.48 13.05 2.62
N ILE A 85 -2.21 13.29 1.54
CA ILE A 85 -3.50 13.99 1.60
C ILE A 85 -4.48 13.23 2.50
N GLY A 86 -4.57 11.90 2.34
CA GLY A 86 -5.40 11.05 3.20
C GLY A 86 -5.03 11.15 4.69
N CYS A 87 -3.72 11.18 4.99
CA CYS A 87 -3.24 11.35 6.36
C CYS A 87 -3.62 12.70 6.95
N VAL A 88 -3.41 13.79 6.19
CA VAL A 88 -3.74 15.15 6.64
C VAL A 88 -5.24 15.26 6.91
N LEU A 89 -6.09 14.75 6.01
CA LEU A 89 -7.54 14.76 6.21
C LEU A 89 -7.92 14.00 7.48
N TYR A 90 -7.41 12.78 7.68
CA TYR A 90 -7.75 12.00 8.87
C TYR A 90 -7.34 12.72 10.16
N VAL A 91 -6.11 13.24 10.22
CA VAL A 91 -5.59 13.94 11.41
C VAL A 91 -6.38 15.20 11.72
N VAL A 92 -6.83 15.94 10.69
CA VAL A 92 -7.65 17.15 10.89
C VAL A 92 -9.00 16.81 11.53
N PHE A 93 -9.64 15.71 11.12
CA PHE A 93 -10.96 15.29 11.64
C PHE A 93 -10.88 14.47 12.95
N ASN A 94 -9.77 13.79 13.22
CA ASN A 94 -9.62 12.85 14.35
C ASN A 94 -8.32 13.11 15.11
N ARG A 95 -8.17 14.31 15.67
CA ARG A 95 -6.94 14.75 16.35
C ARG A 95 -6.52 13.85 17.51
N GLU A 96 -7.48 13.33 18.27
CA GLU A 96 -7.24 12.45 19.41
C GLU A 96 -6.52 11.15 19.05
N PHE A 97 -6.74 10.66 17.83
CA PHE A 97 -6.18 9.41 17.32
C PHE A 97 -5.10 9.63 16.24
N ALA A 98 -4.65 10.87 16.05
CA ALA A 98 -3.72 11.26 15.00
C ALA A 98 -2.39 10.50 15.08
N VAL A 99 -1.78 10.46 16.27
CA VAL A 99 -0.49 9.77 16.49
C VAL A 99 -0.60 8.26 16.23
N PRO A 100 -1.50 7.51 16.89
CA PRO A 100 -1.63 6.08 16.63
C PRO A 100 -1.99 5.77 15.17
N PHE A 101 -2.83 6.59 14.53
CA PHE A 101 -3.13 6.46 13.10
C PHE A 101 -1.88 6.63 12.24
N LEU A 102 -1.09 7.68 12.45
CA LEU A 102 0.09 7.94 11.65
C LEU A 102 1.13 6.82 11.78
N VAL A 103 1.31 6.29 12.99
CA VAL A 103 2.23 5.17 13.23
C VAL A 103 1.76 3.92 12.47
N ILE A 104 0.49 3.54 12.60
CA ILE A 104 -0.07 2.38 11.88
C ILE A 104 0.03 2.60 10.36
N PHE A 105 -0.36 3.78 9.88
CA PHE A 105 -0.28 4.12 8.48
C PHE A 105 1.14 4.03 7.93
N LEU A 106 2.13 4.55 8.68
CA LEU A 106 3.53 4.51 8.29
C LEU A 106 4.03 3.06 8.18
N VAL A 107 3.68 2.20 9.14
CA VAL A 107 4.04 0.77 9.10
C VAL A 107 3.47 0.11 7.84
N TYR A 108 2.19 0.35 7.54
CA TYR A 108 1.57 -0.13 6.30
C TYR A 108 2.29 0.38 5.06
N TYR A 109 2.54 1.68 5.01
CA TYR A 109 3.17 2.34 3.88
C TYR A 109 4.56 1.79 3.61
N VAL A 110 5.38 1.60 4.66
CA VAL A 110 6.75 1.07 4.52
C VAL A 110 6.72 -0.39 4.05
N ILE A 111 5.90 -1.25 4.67
CA ILE A 111 5.77 -2.66 4.26
C ILE A 111 5.34 -2.73 2.79
N TYR A 112 4.34 -1.92 2.41
CA TYR A 112 3.84 -1.82 1.05
C TYR A 112 4.95 -1.38 0.08
N LEU A 113 5.65 -0.29 0.40
CA LEU A 113 6.68 0.31 -0.45
C LEU A 113 7.85 -0.66 -0.69
N VAL A 114 8.33 -1.32 0.37
CA VAL A 114 9.40 -2.33 0.26
C VAL A 114 8.97 -3.42 -0.70
N PHE A 115 7.78 -4.01 -0.50
CA PHE A 115 7.29 -5.08 -1.36
C PHE A 115 7.12 -4.63 -2.82
N GLU A 116 6.56 -3.44 -3.03
CA GLU A 116 6.32 -2.86 -4.36
C GLU A 116 7.64 -2.62 -5.11
N VAL A 117 8.65 -2.04 -4.45
CA VAL A 117 9.98 -1.79 -5.04
C VAL A 117 10.69 -3.10 -5.36
N PHE A 118 10.74 -4.05 -4.41
CA PHE A 118 11.38 -5.34 -4.64
C PHE A 118 10.76 -6.09 -5.81
N THR A 119 9.43 -6.07 -5.89
CA THR A 119 8.71 -6.73 -6.97
C THR A 119 8.96 -6.05 -8.31
N SER A 120 8.90 -4.72 -8.36
CA SER A 120 9.10 -3.94 -9.58
C SER A 120 10.53 -4.10 -10.12
N GLN A 121 11.53 -4.12 -9.24
CA GLN A 121 12.92 -4.40 -9.64
C GLN A 121 13.08 -5.82 -10.20
N LYS A 122 12.45 -6.82 -9.58
CA LYS A 122 12.49 -8.21 -10.05
C LYS A 122 11.82 -8.36 -11.43
N LEU A 123 10.69 -7.68 -11.64
CA LEU A 123 9.99 -7.62 -12.93
C LEU A 123 10.84 -6.94 -14.01
N ASN A 124 11.47 -5.80 -13.69
CA ASN A 124 12.32 -5.08 -14.63
C ASN A 124 13.55 -5.91 -15.06
N LYS A 125 14.26 -6.53 -14.11
CA LYS A 125 15.40 -7.43 -14.39
C LYS A 125 15.02 -8.64 -15.25
N GLY A 126 13.78 -9.12 -15.15
CA GLY A 126 13.27 -10.20 -15.99
C GLY A 126 12.94 -9.78 -17.43
N LEU A 127 12.79 -8.47 -17.68
CA LEU A 127 12.48 -7.90 -19.01
C LEU A 127 13.72 -7.43 -19.77
N THR A 128 14.88 -7.33 -19.12
CA THR A 128 16.16 -6.90 -19.73
C THR A 128 17.08 -8.07 -20.12
N LYS A 129 16.62 -9.31 -19.99
CA LYS A 129 17.26 -10.53 -20.50
C LYS A 129 16.59 -10.95 -21.79
#